data_AF-A0A329R9L6-F1
#
_entry.id   AF-A0A329R9L6-F1
#
_cell.length_a   1.000
_cell.length_b   1.000
_cell.length_c   1.000
_cell.angle_alpha   90.00
_cell.angle_beta   90.00
_cell.angle_gamma   90.00
#
_symmetry.space_group_name_H-M   'P 1'
#
loop_
_entity.id
_entity.type
_entity.pdbx_description
1 polymer ?
#
loop_
_entity_poly.entity_id
_entity_poly.type
_entity_poly.pdbx_seq_one_letter_code
_entity_poly.pdbx_strand_id
1 'polypeptide(L)'
;ARSQLPPCGLGPPFQRDDPAPLVDRANNARYIVEAILQHDDTRAAPPQVRGVHHRDGEVPPHLEYLMHWLGPMPDSWEPHAVLVADVPDCVAAYEASLASAAGSPCGAVAHRA
;
A
#
# COMPACT_ATOMS: atom_id res chain seq x y z
N ALA A 1 -19.44 61.26 26.43
CA ALA A 1 -20.01 59.89 26.38
C ALA A 1 -19.16 59.04 25.45
N ARG A 2 -18.41 58.06 25.97
CA ARG A 2 -17.69 57.08 25.15
C ARG A 2 -18.49 55.78 25.21
N SER A 3 -19.23 55.48 24.15
CA SER A 3 -19.87 54.18 24.00
C SER A 3 -18.82 53.19 23.53
N GLN A 4 -18.26 52.39 24.45
CA GLN A 4 -17.46 51.22 24.10
C GLN A 4 -18.43 50.06 23.82
N LEU A 5 -18.48 49.60 22.57
CA LEU A 5 -19.16 48.36 22.21
C LEU A 5 -18.31 47.16 22.69
N PRO A 6 -18.92 46.02 23.06
CA PRO A 6 -18.18 44.82 23.41
C PRO A 6 -17.43 44.32 22.16
N PRO A 7 -16.20 43.79 22.30
CA PRO A 7 -15.47 43.20 21.17
C PRO A 7 -16.21 41.93 20.73
N CYS A 8 -17.07 42.06 19.73
CA CYS A 8 -17.69 40.94 19.07
C CYS A 8 -16.62 40.16 18.28
N GLY A 9 -16.34 38.93 18.72
CA GLY A 9 -16.23 37.79 17.80
C GLY A 9 -14.91 37.55 17.07
N LEU A 10 -13.74 37.77 17.68
CA LEU A 10 -12.45 37.34 17.10
C LEU A 10 -11.81 36.22 17.92
N GLY A 11 -12.50 35.10 18.06
CA GLY A 11 -11.79 33.84 18.32
C GLY A 11 -10.95 33.49 17.10
N PRO A 12 -9.79 32.82 17.25
CA PRO A 12 -9.06 32.31 16.10
C PRO A 12 -10.02 31.48 15.22
N PRO A 13 -9.89 31.53 13.88
CA PRO A 13 -10.64 30.62 13.02
C PRO A 13 -10.42 29.21 13.54
N PHE A 14 -11.46 28.37 13.50
CA PHE A 14 -11.35 26.97 13.89
C PHE A 14 -10.20 26.34 13.11
N GLN A 15 -9.03 26.26 13.75
CA GLN A 15 -7.90 25.55 13.20
C GLN A 15 -8.28 24.09 13.38
N ARG A 16 -8.73 23.46 12.29
CA ARG A 16 -8.75 22.00 12.28
C ARG A 16 -7.28 21.61 12.32
N ASP A 17 -6.86 21.09 13.46
CA ASP A 17 -5.66 20.25 13.54
C ASP A 17 -5.76 19.17 12.45
N ASP A 18 -4.62 18.59 12.09
CA ASP A 18 -4.40 17.61 11.02
C ASP A 18 -5.61 16.68 10.75
N PRO A 19 -5.82 16.24 9.49
CA PRO A 19 -6.95 15.41 9.13
C PRO A 19 -7.15 14.28 10.14
N ALA A 20 -8.40 14.12 10.60
CA ALA A 20 -8.72 13.16 11.64
C ALA A 20 -8.18 11.78 11.27
N PRO A 21 -7.46 11.10 12.17
CA PRO A 21 -6.86 9.81 11.87
C PRO A 21 -7.95 8.81 11.50
N LEU A 22 -7.69 8.02 10.47
CA LEU A 22 -8.55 6.89 10.14
C LEU A 22 -8.33 5.82 11.21
N VAL A 23 -9.40 5.43 11.89
CA VAL A 23 -9.34 4.39 12.93
C VAL A 23 -10.37 3.31 12.66
N ASP A 24 -10.02 2.07 12.96
CA ASP A 24 -10.94 0.93 12.87
C ASP A 24 -11.84 0.82 14.12
N ARG A 25 -12.75 -0.17 14.12
CA ARG A 25 -13.67 -0.43 15.25
C ARG A 25 -12.95 -0.78 16.55
N ALA A 26 -11.70 -1.26 16.48
CA ALA A 26 -10.85 -1.55 17.62
C ALA A 26 -9.96 -0.36 18.01
N ASN A 27 -10.16 0.81 17.40
CA ASN A 27 -9.44 2.05 17.65
C ASN A 27 -7.95 2.00 17.24
N ASN A 28 -7.59 1.13 16.29
CA ASN A 28 -6.25 1.14 15.68
C ASN A 28 -6.20 2.14 14.53
N ALA A 29 -5.07 2.85 14.38
CA ALA A 29 -4.82 3.69 13.22
C ALA A 29 -4.76 2.85 11.94
N ARG A 30 -5.38 3.34 10.87
CA ARG A 30 -5.43 2.74 9.55
C ARG A 30 -4.87 3.70 8.52
N TYR A 31 -4.25 3.15 7.48
CA TYR A 31 -3.66 3.90 6.37
C TYR A 31 -4.30 3.44 5.07
N ILE A 32 -4.46 4.36 4.13
CA ILE A 32 -5.04 4.04 2.83
C ILE A 32 -3.90 3.58 1.93
N VAL A 33 -4.10 2.44 1.28
CA VAL A 33 -3.18 1.92 0.28
C VAL A 33 -3.31 2.75 -0.99
N GLU A 34 -2.19 3.24 -1.51
CA GLU A 34 -2.13 3.89 -2.82
C GLU A 34 -1.74 2.89 -3.90
N ALA A 35 -0.70 2.08 -3.68
CA ALA A 35 -0.25 1.07 -4.64
C ALA A 35 0.57 -0.04 -4.00
N ILE A 36 0.63 -1.19 -4.69
CA ILE A 36 1.64 -2.23 -4.44
C ILE A 36 2.77 -2.01 -5.43
N LEU A 37 3.99 -1.79 -4.93
CA LEU A 37 5.15 -1.43 -5.76
C LEU A 37 5.94 -2.67 -6.20
N GLN A 38 6.19 -3.60 -5.29
CA GLN A 38 6.98 -4.80 -5.53
C GLN A 38 6.65 -5.89 -4.51
N HIS A 39 7.12 -7.11 -4.76
CA HIS A 39 7.04 -8.24 -3.84
C HIS A 39 8.42 -8.89 -3.66
N ASP A 40 8.63 -9.54 -2.53
CA ASP A 40 9.81 -10.34 -2.23
C ASP A 40 9.41 -11.66 -1.58
N ASP A 41 9.56 -12.75 -2.33
CA ASP A 41 9.24 -14.12 -1.92
C ASP A 41 10.17 -14.67 -0.83
N THR A 42 11.34 -14.04 -0.64
CA THR A 42 12.41 -14.54 0.24
C THR A 42 12.45 -13.86 1.60
N ARG A 43 11.69 -12.77 1.76
CA ARG A 43 11.84 -11.85 2.88
C ARG A 43 11.27 -12.37 4.19
N ALA A 44 10.11 -13.04 4.16
CA ALA A 44 9.56 -13.64 5.37
C ALA A 44 10.10 -15.06 5.64
N ALA A 45 10.91 -15.66 4.75
CA ALA A 45 11.37 -17.04 4.89
C ALA A 45 12.39 -17.16 6.05
N PRO A 46 12.21 -18.13 6.97
CA PRO A 46 13.25 -18.47 7.94
C PRO A 46 14.57 -18.77 7.21
N PRO A 47 15.75 -18.43 7.78
CA PRO A 47 17.06 -18.63 7.13
C PRO A 47 17.32 -20.04 6.60
N GLN A 48 16.57 -21.02 7.11
CA GLN A 48 16.66 -22.45 6.85
C GLN A 48 16.13 -22.86 5.45
N VAL A 49 15.35 -22.01 4.78
CA VAL A 49 14.60 -22.36 3.54
C VAL A 49 15.14 -21.61 2.29
N ARG A 50 16.31 -20.96 2.38
CA ARG A 50 16.92 -20.17 1.29
C ARG A 50 17.40 -20.96 0.06
N GLY A 51 16.82 -22.13 -0.22
CA GLY A 51 17.26 -23.02 -1.32
C GLY A 51 16.15 -23.55 -2.23
N VAL A 52 14.87 -23.25 -1.99
CA VAL A 52 13.77 -23.76 -2.83
C VAL A 52 13.27 -22.63 -3.73
N HIS A 53 13.76 -22.60 -4.96
CA HIS A 53 13.14 -21.81 -6.02
C HIS A 53 11.81 -22.45 -6.39
N HIS A 54 10.70 -21.91 -5.88
CA HIS A 54 9.36 -22.29 -6.33
C HIS A 54 9.16 -21.77 -7.75
N ARG A 55 9.52 -22.59 -8.74
CA ARG A 55 8.91 -22.51 -10.06
C ARG A 55 7.69 -23.40 -9.98
N ASP A 56 6.51 -22.79 -9.86
CA ASP A 56 5.21 -23.33 -10.30
C ASP A 56 4.09 -22.57 -9.57
N GLY A 57 3.74 -21.37 -10.05
CA GLY A 57 2.43 -20.69 -9.88
C GLY A 57 1.82 -20.51 -8.47
N GLU A 58 2.43 -21.03 -7.42
CA GLU A 58 1.92 -21.05 -6.05
C GLU A 58 2.56 -19.91 -5.28
N VAL A 59 1.72 -18.98 -4.81
CA VAL A 59 2.14 -17.79 -4.06
C VAL A 59 2.92 -18.26 -2.82
N PRO A 60 4.20 -17.87 -2.68
CA PRO A 60 5.01 -18.34 -1.57
C PRO A 60 4.39 -17.96 -0.21
N PRO A 61 4.41 -18.86 0.79
CA PRO A 61 3.84 -18.58 2.11
C PRO A 61 4.56 -17.44 2.86
N HIS A 62 5.69 -16.97 2.34
CA HIS A 62 6.57 -15.98 2.94
C HIS A 62 6.68 -14.71 2.08
N LEU A 63 5.68 -14.46 1.26
CA LEU A 63 5.62 -13.32 0.38
C LEU A 63 5.33 -12.04 1.18
N GLU A 64 6.22 -11.05 1.08
CA GLU A 64 5.97 -9.68 1.53
C GLU A 64 5.83 -8.76 0.31
N TYR A 65 4.93 -7.78 0.41
CA TYR A 65 4.72 -6.75 -0.60
C TYR A 65 5.14 -5.39 -0.06
N LEU A 66 5.84 -4.61 -0.89
CA LEU A 66 6.09 -3.20 -0.61
C LEU A 66 4.87 -2.38 -0.98
N MET A 67 4.31 -1.71 0.01
CA MET A 67 3.15 -0.86 -0.13
C MET A 67 3.54 0.60 -0.17
N HIS A 68 2.93 1.32 -1.10
CA HIS A 68 2.87 2.76 -1.09
C HIS A 68 1.58 3.21 -0.42
N TRP A 69 1.68 4.08 0.57
CA TRP A 69 0.55 4.56 1.36
C TRP A 69 0.18 5.98 0.95
N LEU A 70 -1.13 6.25 0.90
CA LEU A 70 -1.61 7.60 0.69
C LEU A 70 -1.38 8.45 1.95
N GLY A 71 -0.70 9.58 1.79
CA GLY A 71 -0.42 10.53 2.87
C GLY A 71 1.02 10.43 3.38
N PRO A 72 1.30 10.85 4.63
CA PRO A 72 2.68 11.02 5.10
C PRO A 72 3.37 9.72 5.54
N MET A 73 2.71 8.56 5.38
CA MET A 73 3.26 7.27 5.81
C MET A 73 4.32 6.79 4.81
N PRO A 74 5.56 6.49 5.24
CA PRO A 74 6.57 5.89 4.36
C PRO A 74 6.15 4.50 3.90
N ASP A 75 6.65 4.09 2.74
CA ASP A 75 6.44 2.75 2.20
C ASP A 75 6.85 1.66 3.19
N SER A 76 6.03 0.61 3.32
CA SER A 76 6.29 -0.50 4.24
C SER A 76 6.15 -1.85 3.56
N TRP A 77 6.86 -2.84 4.09
CA TRP A 77 6.72 -4.23 3.67
C TRP A 77 5.67 -4.91 4.52
N GLU A 78 4.62 -5.40 3.90
CA GLU A 78 3.50 -6.06 4.56
C GLU A 78 3.37 -7.52 4.09
N PRO A 79 3.04 -8.46 4.99
CA PRO A 79 2.84 -9.86 4.61
C PRO A 79 1.63 -10.04 3.69
N HIS A 80 1.75 -10.92 2.70
CA HIS A 80 0.66 -11.28 1.78
C HIS A 80 -0.66 -11.61 2.52
N ALA A 81 -0.58 -12.38 3.60
CA ALA A 81 -1.76 -12.78 4.39
C ALA A 81 -2.50 -11.57 5.01
N VAL A 82 -1.78 -10.52 5.39
CA VAL A 82 -2.39 -9.29 5.92
C VAL A 82 -3.12 -8.56 4.79
N LEU A 83 -2.51 -8.48 3.61
CA LEU A 83 -3.06 -7.75 2.48
C LEU A 83 -4.27 -8.43 1.84
N VAL A 84 -4.28 -9.76 1.78
CA VAL A 84 -5.47 -10.50 1.32
C VAL A 84 -6.66 -10.27 2.25
N ALA A 85 -6.42 -10.08 3.55
CA ALA A 85 -7.48 -9.81 4.51
C ALA A 85 -8.01 -8.37 4.46
N ASP A 86 -7.14 -7.38 4.21
CA ASP A 86 -7.50 -5.96 4.28
C ASP A 86 -7.83 -5.34 2.90
N VAL A 87 -7.07 -5.69 1.85
CA VAL A 87 -7.12 -5.10 0.50
C VAL A 87 -7.00 -6.16 -0.63
N PRO A 88 -7.88 -7.17 -0.68
CA PRO A 88 -7.78 -8.29 -1.63
C PRO A 88 -7.78 -7.85 -3.10
N ASP A 89 -8.55 -6.81 -3.46
CA ASP A 89 -8.64 -6.32 -4.83
C ASP A 89 -7.31 -5.70 -5.32
N CYS A 90 -6.59 -5.01 -4.44
CA CYS A 90 -5.27 -4.45 -4.76
C CYS A 90 -4.25 -5.55 -5.04
N VAL A 91 -4.24 -6.60 -4.21
CA VAL A 91 -3.37 -7.78 -4.39
C VAL A 91 -3.68 -8.47 -5.72
N ALA A 92 -4.96 -8.74 -5.99
CA ALA A 92 -5.37 -9.42 -7.22
C ALA A 92 -5.01 -8.62 -8.48
N ALA A 93 -5.18 -7.29 -8.46
CA ALA A 93 -4.81 -6.42 -9.56
C ALA A 93 -3.29 -6.43 -9.82
N TYR A 94 -2.49 -6.38 -8.75
CA TYR A 94 -1.03 -6.45 -8.85
C TYR A 94 -0.57 -7.79 -9.41
N GLU A 95 -1.08 -8.91 -8.90
CA GLU A 95 -0.74 -10.25 -9.39
C GLU A 95 -1.16 -10.48 -10.84
N ALA A 96 -2.35 -10.01 -11.23
CA ALA A 96 -2.79 -10.05 -12.62
C ALA A 96 -1.86 -9.26 -13.55
N SER A 97 -1.31 -8.14 -13.08
CA SER A 97 -0.32 -7.36 -13.82
C SER A 97 0.99 -8.13 -14.00
N LEU A 98 1.43 -8.90 -13.00
CA LEU A 98 2.62 -9.76 -13.08
C LEU A 98 2.42 -10.89 -14.09
N ALA A 99 1.27 -11.56 -14.05
CA ALA A 99 0.93 -12.62 -15.00
C ALA A 99 0.91 -12.09 -16.44
N SER A 100 0.40 -10.88 -16.63
CA SER A 100 0.37 -10.20 -17.93
C SER A 100 1.78 -9.83 -18.42
N ALA A 101 2.64 -9.35 -17.51
CA ALA A 101 4.03 -9.01 -17.83
C ALA A 101 4.85 -10.27 -18.19
N ALA A 102 4.65 -11.38 -17.48
CA ALA A 102 5.29 -12.66 -17.77
C ALA A 102 4.79 -13.29 -19.10
N GLY A 103 3.54 -13.01 -19.49
CA GLY A 103 2.92 -13.49 -20.72
C GLY A 103 3.22 -12.66 -21.98
N SER A 104 3.99 -11.57 -21.87
CA SER A 104 4.38 -10.75 -23.02
C SER A 104 5.71 -11.25 -23.61
N PRO A 105 5.72 -11.99 -24.73
CA PRO A 105 6.98 -12.39 -25.37
C PRO A 105 7.71 -11.13 -25.86
N CYS A 106 8.81 -10.82 -25.19
CA CYS A 106 9.82 -9.92 -25.71
C CYS A 106 10.37 -10.49 -27.03
N GLY A 107 10.12 -9.78 -28.14
CA GLY A 107 10.87 -9.96 -29.39
C GLY A 107 10.08 -10.51 -30.58
N ALA A 108 9.44 -9.62 -31.33
CA ALA A 108 9.28 -9.80 -32.77
C ALA A 108 9.44 -8.44 -33.47
N VAL A 109 10.69 -7.95 -33.54
CA VAL A 109 11.04 -6.89 -34.48
C VAL A 109 11.03 -7.53 -35.86
N ALA A 110 9.96 -7.31 -36.62
CA ALA A 110 9.89 -7.70 -38.01
C ALA A 110 10.89 -6.86 -38.82
N HIS A 111 12.06 -7.43 -39.13
CA HIS A 111 12.86 -6.93 -40.26
C HIS A 111 12.21 -7.43 -41.54
N ARG A 112 11.53 -6.53 -42.23
CA ARG A 112 11.03 -6.76 -43.59
C ARG A 112 12.18 -6.48 -44.56
N ALA A 113 12.50 -7.49 -45.38
CA ALA A 113 13.45 -7.43 -46.49
C ALA A 113 12.94 -6.56 -47.64
#